data_AF-A0A7C4U527-F1
#
_entry.id   AF-A0A7C4U527-F1
#
_cell.length_a   1.000
_cell.length_b   1.000
_cell.length_c   1.000
_cell.angle_alpha   90.00
_cell.angle_beta   90.00
_cell.angle_gamma   90.00
#
_symmetry.space_group_name_H-M   'P 1'
#
loop_
_entity.id
_entity.type
_entity.pdbx_description
1 polymer ?
#
loop_
_entity_poly.entity_id
_entity_poly.type
_entity_poly.pdbx_seq_one_letter_code
_entity_poly.pdbx_strand_id
1 'polypeptide(L)'
;MRKVFSFLACIMLSGSAMALNYYINAEKGNDANAGTSIESPWKTTLPIASVQLKPGDSILFAAGQKFSGMLSLINVKGSLYHPVVIAAYSVKGIKTKPILDAGDNLNALLIRNSSFIQVSGIEITGQLPYQSNSQGKQGEMRCGILVDVTKDETFTDILIKDVVVHDVYYHVPGYKRTAAETASANGTQSYGWGIRFINNSKKGLLTGIKVLRTEIFNVSHTGLKFTANAKGLKDVEVAECKIYKTGGPGLQMSGVSNGHIHHNSIDHSGSVADSRNWGRGSGMWTWSCSNILI
;
A
#
# COMPACT_ATOMS: atom_id res chain seq x y z
N MET A 1 -23.86 -39.99 51.38
CA MET A 1 -24.30 -39.16 50.23
C MET A 1 -23.07 -38.74 49.43
N ARG A 2 -22.72 -39.47 48.35
CA ARG A 2 -21.60 -39.12 47.46
C ARG A 2 -22.11 -38.12 46.40
N LYS A 3 -21.60 -36.89 46.43
CA LYS A 3 -21.88 -35.87 45.42
C LYS A 3 -21.08 -36.20 44.17
N VAL A 4 -21.76 -36.61 43.10
CA VAL A 4 -21.17 -36.76 41.76
C VAL A 4 -21.07 -35.37 41.15
N PHE A 5 -19.85 -34.87 40.96
CA PHE A 5 -19.62 -33.66 40.17
C PHE A 5 -19.68 -34.03 38.69
N SER A 6 -20.73 -33.59 38.00
CA SER A 6 -20.83 -33.72 36.54
C SER A 6 -20.02 -32.60 35.91
N PHE A 7 -18.92 -32.95 35.24
CA PHE A 7 -18.08 -32.03 34.49
C PHE A 7 -18.67 -31.89 33.09
N LEU A 8 -19.37 -30.79 32.82
CA LEU A 8 -19.92 -30.50 31.49
C LEU A 8 -18.77 -30.01 30.60
N ALA A 9 -18.24 -30.89 29.75
CA ALA A 9 -17.25 -30.53 28.75
C ALA A 9 -17.92 -29.74 27.62
N CYS A 10 -17.74 -28.41 27.60
CA CYS A 10 -18.06 -27.59 26.44
C CYS A 10 -17.08 -27.92 25.32
N ILE A 11 -17.51 -28.78 24.38
CA ILE A 11 -16.82 -28.98 23.11
C ILE A 11 -17.05 -27.71 22.28
N MET A 12 -16.07 -26.81 22.31
CA MET A 12 -16.00 -25.70 21.36
C MET A 12 -15.78 -26.29 19.97
N LEU A 13 -16.85 -26.44 19.19
CA LEU A 13 -16.75 -26.70 17.76
C LEU A 13 -16.08 -25.48 17.12
N SER A 14 -14.77 -25.55 16.98
CA SER A 14 -13.97 -24.67 16.14
C SER A 14 -14.41 -24.88 14.69
N GLY A 15 -15.49 -24.22 14.27
CA GLY A 15 -15.84 -24.16 12.86
C GLY A 15 -14.67 -23.52 12.12
N SER A 16 -13.98 -24.29 11.27
CA SER A 16 -12.99 -23.72 10.37
C SER A 16 -13.74 -22.77 9.46
N ALA A 17 -13.67 -21.46 9.73
CA ALA A 17 -14.14 -20.47 8.78
C ALA A 17 -13.29 -20.67 7.52
N MET A 18 -13.91 -21.16 6.44
CA MET A 18 -13.22 -21.30 5.17
C MET A 18 -12.85 -19.90 4.67
N ALA A 19 -11.61 -19.76 4.21
CA ALA A 19 -11.16 -18.57 3.51
C ALA A 19 -12.09 -18.24 2.34
N LEU A 20 -12.49 -16.98 2.21
CA LEU A 20 -13.35 -16.50 1.13
C LEU A 20 -12.55 -15.70 0.10
N ASN A 21 -12.86 -15.93 -1.17
CA ASN A 21 -12.36 -15.14 -2.28
C ASN A 21 -13.44 -14.15 -2.72
N TYR A 22 -13.12 -12.87 -2.70
CA TYR A 22 -13.96 -11.79 -3.22
C TYR A 22 -13.45 -11.38 -4.60
N TYR A 23 -14.30 -11.47 -5.62
CA TYR A 23 -13.96 -11.19 -7.01
C TYR A 23 -14.54 -9.85 -7.46
N ILE A 24 -13.73 -9.05 -8.12
CA ILE A 24 -14.11 -7.74 -8.64
C ILE A 24 -13.82 -7.68 -10.13
N ASN A 25 -14.84 -7.37 -10.92
CA ASN A 25 -14.81 -7.27 -12.37
C ASN A 25 -15.58 -6.03 -12.83
N ALA A 26 -14.88 -5.02 -13.33
CA ALA A 26 -15.45 -3.73 -13.72
C ALA A 26 -16.41 -3.84 -14.92
N GLU A 27 -16.25 -4.86 -15.77
CA GLU A 27 -17.05 -5.02 -16.99
C GLU A 27 -18.30 -5.87 -16.76
N LYS A 28 -18.17 -6.98 -16.01
CA LYS A 28 -19.22 -7.99 -15.83
C LYS A 28 -19.83 -8.02 -14.43
N GLY A 29 -19.22 -7.32 -13.47
CA GLY A 29 -19.66 -7.33 -12.09
C GLY A 29 -20.90 -6.49 -11.82
N ASN A 30 -21.51 -6.76 -10.66
CA ASN A 30 -22.60 -5.99 -10.09
C ASN A 30 -22.41 -5.92 -8.58
N ASP A 31 -22.46 -4.73 -7.99
CA ASP A 31 -22.24 -4.53 -6.55
C ASP A 31 -23.39 -5.08 -5.67
N ALA A 32 -24.52 -5.45 -6.29
CA ALA A 32 -25.58 -6.20 -5.62
C ALA A 32 -25.28 -7.71 -5.49
N ASN A 33 -24.24 -8.23 -6.15
CA ASN A 33 -23.83 -9.62 -6.01
C ASN A 33 -23.20 -9.89 -4.63
N ALA A 34 -23.06 -11.17 -4.28
CA ALA A 34 -22.29 -11.56 -3.09
C ALA A 34 -20.77 -11.34 -3.26
N GLY A 35 -20.28 -11.30 -4.51
CA GLY A 35 -18.87 -11.11 -4.81
C GLY A 35 -18.00 -12.34 -4.54
N THR A 36 -18.55 -13.44 -4.06
CA THR A 36 -17.79 -14.63 -3.62
C THR A 36 -17.56 -15.69 -4.70
N SER A 37 -17.91 -15.40 -5.96
CA SER A 37 -17.67 -16.28 -7.12
C SER A 37 -17.25 -15.47 -8.35
N ILE A 38 -16.56 -16.12 -9.29
CA ILE A 38 -16.13 -15.50 -10.55
C ILE A 38 -17.32 -15.18 -11.46
N GLU A 39 -18.43 -15.92 -11.30
CA GLU A 39 -19.67 -15.81 -12.06
C GLU A 39 -20.55 -14.65 -11.55
N SER A 40 -20.42 -14.30 -10.27
CA SER A 40 -21.13 -13.18 -9.65
C SER A 40 -20.18 -12.22 -8.91
N PRO A 41 -19.21 -11.60 -9.62
CA PRO A 41 -18.25 -10.68 -9.01
C PRO A 41 -18.92 -9.33 -8.70
N TRP A 42 -18.33 -8.57 -7.79
CA TRP A 42 -18.65 -7.15 -7.65
C TRP A 42 -18.13 -6.35 -8.85
N LYS A 43 -18.72 -5.17 -9.07
CA LYS A 43 -18.27 -4.25 -10.12
C LYS A 43 -17.17 -3.33 -9.62
N THR A 44 -17.27 -2.87 -8.38
CA THR A 44 -16.37 -1.91 -7.75
C THR A 44 -15.77 -2.46 -6.46
N THR A 45 -14.87 -1.70 -5.84
CA THR A 45 -14.31 -2.01 -4.52
C THR A 45 -15.22 -1.61 -3.37
N LEU A 46 -16.31 -0.88 -3.62
CA LEU A 46 -17.17 -0.34 -2.55
C LEU A 46 -17.70 -1.40 -1.58
N PRO A 47 -18.15 -2.59 -2.04
CA PRO A 47 -18.67 -3.60 -1.12
C PRO A 47 -17.64 -4.11 -0.09
N ILE A 48 -16.34 -4.01 -0.38
CA ILE A 48 -15.26 -4.45 0.53
C ILE A 48 -15.31 -3.70 1.87
N ALA A 49 -15.76 -2.43 1.87
CA ALA A 49 -15.86 -1.63 3.08
C ALA A 49 -16.84 -2.20 4.13
N SER A 50 -17.77 -3.06 3.71
CA SER A 50 -18.73 -3.73 4.58
C SER A 50 -18.33 -5.17 4.94
N VAL A 51 -17.20 -5.66 4.43
CA VAL A 51 -16.72 -7.01 4.69
C VAL A 51 -15.74 -7.03 5.86
N GLN A 52 -16.00 -7.93 6.80
CA GLN A 52 -15.03 -8.29 7.82
C GLN A 52 -14.07 -9.35 7.29
N LEU A 53 -12.96 -8.92 6.69
CA LEU A 53 -11.90 -9.80 6.19
C LEU A 53 -11.29 -10.61 7.34
N LYS A 54 -11.15 -11.92 7.13
CA LYS A 54 -10.60 -12.90 8.05
C LYS A 54 -9.28 -13.47 7.52
N PRO A 55 -8.45 -14.10 8.38
CA PRO A 55 -7.26 -14.81 7.94
C PRO A 55 -7.56 -15.79 6.79
N GLY A 56 -6.82 -15.66 5.70
CA GLY A 56 -6.95 -16.48 4.49
C GLY A 56 -7.81 -15.86 3.39
N ASP A 57 -8.60 -14.83 3.68
CA ASP A 57 -9.46 -14.20 2.67
C ASP A 57 -8.64 -13.51 1.57
N SER A 58 -9.19 -13.49 0.36
CA SER A 58 -8.57 -12.85 -0.80
C SER A 58 -9.50 -11.84 -1.47
N ILE A 59 -8.94 -10.72 -1.90
CA ILE A 59 -9.57 -9.73 -2.78
C ILE A 59 -8.90 -9.86 -4.15
N LEU A 60 -9.66 -10.28 -5.15
CA LEU A 60 -9.18 -10.70 -6.46
C LEU A 60 -9.76 -9.81 -7.57
N PHE A 61 -8.88 -9.11 -8.26
CA PHE A 61 -9.21 -8.19 -9.35
C PHE A 61 -9.08 -8.86 -10.71
N ALA A 62 -10.06 -8.66 -11.59
CA ALA A 62 -10.04 -9.20 -12.94
C ALA A 62 -8.86 -8.62 -13.75
N ALA A 63 -7.99 -9.48 -14.26
CA ALA A 63 -6.82 -9.07 -15.05
C ALA A 63 -7.17 -8.09 -16.19
N GLY A 64 -6.30 -7.10 -16.40
CA GLY A 64 -6.37 -6.08 -17.43
C GLY A 64 -7.48 -5.04 -17.30
N GLN A 65 -8.28 -5.09 -16.24
CA GLN A 65 -9.33 -4.08 -15.99
C GLN A 65 -8.84 -2.98 -15.04
N LYS A 66 -9.48 -1.81 -15.11
CA LYS A 66 -9.20 -0.66 -14.25
C LYS A 66 -10.33 -0.46 -13.23
N PHE A 67 -9.95 -0.21 -11.98
CA PHE A 67 -10.84 0.04 -10.85
C PHE A 67 -10.49 1.40 -10.22
N SER A 68 -11.43 2.35 -10.29
CA SER A 68 -11.22 3.69 -9.75
C SER A 68 -11.72 3.78 -8.30
N GLY A 69 -10.97 4.47 -7.46
CA GLY A 69 -11.28 4.71 -6.04
C GLY A 69 -10.22 4.13 -5.10
N MET A 70 -10.39 4.38 -3.80
CA MET A 70 -9.48 3.87 -2.77
C MET A 70 -9.95 2.51 -2.23
N LEU A 71 -9.10 1.49 -2.31
CA LEU A 71 -9.23 0.27 -1.53
C LEU A 71 -8.63 0.49 -0.13
N SER A 72 -9.41 0.28 0.93
CA SER A 72 -8.98 0.49 2.31
C SER A 72 -9.06 -0.80 3.14
N LEU A 73 -7.93 -1.21 3.71
CA LEU A 73 -7.83 -2.28 4.70
C LEU A 73 -7.45 -1.65 6.04
N ILE A 74 -8.42 -1.56 6.96
CA ILE A 74 -8.24 -0.90 8.26
C ILE A 74 -8.51 -1.90 9.38
N ASN A 75 -7.52 -2.11 10.26
CA ASN A 75 -7.58 -3.11 11.33
C ASN A 75 -7.77 -4.56 10.84
N VAL A 76 -7.26 -4.88 9.65
CA VAL A 76 -7.33 -6.22 9.07
C VAL A 76 -6.18 -7.07 9.62
N LYS A 77 -6.51 -8.26 10.10
CA LYS A 77 -5.53 -9.17 10.72
C LYS A 77 -5.62 -10.52 10.04
N GLY A 78 -4.69 -10.80 9.14
CA GLY A 78 -4.42 -12.15 8.69
C GLY A 78 -3.65 -12.95 9.75
N SER A 79 -3.07 -14.07 9.35
CA SER A 79 -2.14 -14.85 10.17
C SER A 79 -0.94 -15.31 9.34
N LEU A 80 0.13 -15.77 10.00
CA LEU A 80 1.36 -16.22 9.35
C LEU A 80 1.13 -17.21 8.21
N TYR A 81 0.22 -18.16 8.40
CA TYR A 81 -0.09 -19.20 7.40
C TYR A 81 -1.31 -18.87 6.54
N HIS A 82 -2.10 -17.88 6.93
CA HIS A 82 -3.32 -17.46 6.24
C HIS A 82 -3.38 -15.94 6.18
N PRO A 83 -2.53 -15.30 5.35
CA PRO A 83 -2.58 -13.86 5.16
C PRO A 83 -3.87 -13.45 4.47
N VAL A 84 -4.20 -12.16 4.53
CA VAL A 84 -5.19 -11.58 3.61
C VAL A 84 -4.48 -11.15 2.34
N VAL A 85 -5.00 -11.60 1.19
CA VAL A 85 -4.35 -11.42 -0.11
C VAL A 85 -5.10 -10.40 -0.96
N ILE A 86 -4.38 -9.47 -1.58
CA ILE A 86 -4.86 -8.62 -2.66
C ILE A 86 -4.10 -9.01 -3.93
N ALA A 87 -4.79 -9.55 -4.93
CA ALA A 87 -4.16 -10.06 -6.13
C ALA A 87 -5.05 -9.97 -7.37
N ALA A 88 -4.50 -10.36 -8.51
CA ALA A 88 -5.23 -10.52 -9.75
C ALA A 88 -5.78 -11.94 -9.91
N TYR A 89 -6.92 -12.10 -10.58
CA TYR A 89 -7.36 -13.38 -11.13
C TYR A 89 -7.35 -13.35 -12.66
N SER A 90 -7.16 -14.53 -13.25
CA SER A 90 -7.00 -14.67 -14.70
C SER A 90 -8.32 -14.40 -15.43
N VAL A 91 -8.25 -13.57 -16.48
CA VAL A 91 -9.31 -13.41 -17.48
C VAL A 91 -8.78 -13.96 -18.79
N LYS A 92 -9.57 -14.80 -19.47
CA LYS A 92 -9.15 -15.52 -20.68
C LYS A 92 -8.59 -14.54 -21.73
N GLY A 93 -7.35 -14.79 -22.17
CA GLY A 93 -6.67 -14.00 -23.20
C GLY A 93 -6.01 -12.71 -22.72
N ILE A 94 -6.14 -12.36 -21.43
CA ILE A 94 -5.57 -11.14 -20.85
C ILE A 94 -4.32 -11.48 -20.04
N LYS A 95 -3.23 -10.73 -20.27
CA LYS A 95 -1.94 -10.90 -19.60
C LYS A 95 -1.48 -9.68 -18.79
N THR A 96 -2.20 -8.57 -18.90
CA THR A 96 -1.89 -7.32 -18.18
C THR A 96 -2.42 -7.38 -16.75
N LYS A 97 -1.74 -6.69 -15.83
CA LYS A 97 -2.19 -6.56 -14.45
C LYS A 97 -3.49 -5.73 -14.40
N PRO A 98 -4.40 -5.98 -13.44
CA PRO A 98 -5.45 -5.03 -13.14
C PRO A 98 -4.85 -3.73 -12.58
N ILE A 99 -5.50 -2.61 -12.85
CA ILE A 99 -5.08 -1.28 -12.42
C ILE A 99 -5.99 -0.78 -11.30
N LEU A 100 -5.44 -0.50 -10.12
CA LEU A 100 -6.11 0.29 -9.09
C LEU A 100 -5.74 1.76 -9.27
N ASP A 101 -6.71 2.57 -9.67
CA ASP A 101 -6.56 3.99 -9.91
C ASP A 101 -7.13 4.75 -8.71
N ALA A 102 -6.31 5.56 -8.05
CA ALA A 102 -6.75 6.37 -6.92
C ALA A 102 -7.91 7.32 -7.28
N GLY A 103 -8.09 7.67 -8.56
CA GLY A 103 -9.11 8.61 -8.99
C GLY A 103 -8.91 9.97 -8.30
N ASP A 104 -9.94 10.45 -7.61
CA ASP A 104 -9.92 11.68 -6.82
C ASP A 104 -9.52 11.46 -5.34
N ASN A 105 -9.05 10.26 -4.97
CA ASN A 105 -8.66 9.93 -3.59
C ASN A 105 -7.19 10.23 -3.33
N LEU A 106 -6.83 10.31 -2.04
CA LEU A 106 -5.44 10.46 -1.61
C LEU A 106 -4.61 9.20 -1.84
N ASN A 107 -5.23 8.01 -1.88
CA ASN A 107 -4.51 6.76 -2.11
C ASN A 107 -5.31 5.82 -2.99
N ALA A 108 -4.64 4.99 -3.79
CA ALA A 108 -5.30 3.86 -4.46
C ALA A 108 -5.46 2.69 -3.48
N LEU A 109 -4.44 2.45 -2.65
CA LEU A 109 -4.47 1.44 -1.60
C LEU A 109 -4.02 2.03 -0.25
N LEU A 110 -4.89 1.91 0.75
CA LEU A 110 -4.60 2.20 2.15
C LEU A 110 -4.57 0.90 2.96
N ILE A 111 -3.47 0.64 3.66
CA ILE A 111 -3.33 -0.44 4.64
C ILE A 111 -3.02 0.21 5.99
N ARG A 112 -4.02 0.26 6.88
CA ARG A 112 -3.91 0.93 8.18
C ARG A 112 -4.02 -0.06 9.32
N ASN A 113 -3.09 -0.02 10.26
CA ASN A 113 -3.13 -0.83 11.49
C ASN A 113 -3.45 -2.31 11.19
N SER A 114 -2.80 -2.89 10.18
CA SER A 114 -3.12 -4.23 9.68
C SER A 114 -1.88 -5.14 9.73
N SER A 115 -2.10 -6.45 9.82
CA SER A 115 -1.02 -7.45 9.86
C SER A 115 -1.29 -8.60 8.90
N PHE A 116 -0.22 -9.25 8.42
CA PHE A 116 -0.27 -10.40 7.51
C PHE A 116 -1.06 -10.10 6.23
N ILE A 117 -0.66 -9.03 5.54
CA ILE A 117 -1.27 -8.58 4.29
C ILE A 117 -0.29 -8.80 3.15
N GLN A 118 -0.76 -9.41 2.06
CA GLN A 118 0.02 -9.60 0.84
C GLN A 118 -0.64 -8.88 -0.33
N VAL A 119 0.11 -8.03 -1.02
CA VAL A 119 -0.33 -7.35 -2.25
C VAL A 119 0.55 -7.85 -3.38
N SER A 120 -0.06 -8.42 -4.43
CA SER A 120 0.72 -8.97 -5.53
C SER A 120 0.06 -8.88 -6.89
N GLY A 121 0.87 -8.65 -7.93
CA GLY A 121 0.39 -8.74 -9.31
C GLY A 121 -0.55 -7.61 -9.74
N ILE A 122 -0.51 -6.45 -9.06
CA ILE A 122 -1.39 -5.29 -9.30
C ILE A 122 -0.58 -4.12 -9.86
N GLU A 123 -1.19 -3.34 -10.75
CA GLU A 123 -0.72 -2.01 -11.16
C GLU A 123 -1.49 -0.93 -10.40
N ILE A 124 -0.81 0.14 -10.00
CA ILE A 124 -1.38 1.21 -9.19
C ILE A 124 -1.03 2.55 -9.81
N THR A 125 -2.03 3.42 -9.94
CA THR A 125 -1.84 4.77 -10.44
C THR A 125 -2.63 5.82 -9.67
N GLY A 126 -2.23 7.07 -9.83
CA GLY A 126 -2.93 8.24 -9.33
C GLY A 126 -2.80 9.40 -10.30
N GLN A 127 -3.01 9.11 -11.59
CA GLN A 127 -2.71 10.04 -12.69
C GLN A 127 -3.63 11.25 -12.69
N LEU A 128 -4.92 11.02 -12.40
CA LEU A 128 -5.84 12.12 -12.16
C LEU A 128 -5.43 12.81 -10.86
N PRO A 129 -5.33 14.15 -10.84
CA PRO A 129 -4.94 14.88 -9.65
C PRO A 129 -5.97 14.73 -8.55
N TYR A 130 -5.54 14.92 -7.30
CA TYR A 130 -6.46 14.97 -6.17
C TYR A 130 -7.35 16.21 -6.33
N GLN A 131 -8.66 16.02 -6.51
CA GLN A 131 -9.65 17.09 -6.53
C GLN A 131 -10.34 17.12 -5.17
N SER A 132 -9.83 17.93 -4.24
CA SER A 132 -10.54 18.13 -2.99
C SER A 132 -11.74 19.05 -3.21
N ASN A 133 -12.95 18.58 -2.89
CA ASN A 133 -14.11 19.46 -2.67
C ASN A 133 -13.98 20.29 -1.38
N SER A 134 -12.98 20.01 -0.55
CA SER A 134 -12.66 20.77 0.66
C SER A 134 -11.37 21.55 0.42
N GLN A 135 -11.38 22.88 0.52
CA GLN A 135 -10.15 23.67 0.46
C GLN A 135 -9.04 23.00 1.29
N GLY A 136 -7.96 22.62 0.60
CA GLY A 136 -6.99 21.62 1.06
C GLY A 136 -6.48 21.91 2.47
N LYS A 137 -6.62 20.93 3.36
CA LYS A 137 -5.82 20.93 4.59
C LYS A 137 -4.37 20.83 4.17
N GLN A 138 -3.62 21.90 4.40
CA GLN A 138 -2.19 21.95 4.17
C GLN A 138 -1.52 20.72 4.82
N GLY A 139 -0.78 19.92 4.03
CA GLY A 139 -0.01 18.78 4.52
C GLY A 139 -0.52 17.38 4.11
N GLU A 140 -1.66 17.26 3.43
CA GLU A 140 -2.09 15.96 2.88
C GLU A 140 -1.19 15.55 1.69
N MET A 141 -0.84 14.27 1.63
CA MET A 141 0.03 13.69 0.60
C MET A 141 -0.73 12.61 -0.15
N ARG A 142 -0.55 12.54 -1.47
CA ARG A 142 -1.12 11.46 -2.29
C ARG A 142 -0.10 10.31 -2.39
N CYS A 143 -0.52 9.08 -2.15
CA CYS A 143 0.34 7.90 -2.34
C CYS A 143 -0.30 6.92 -3.32
N GLY A 144 0.49 6.16 -4.07
CA GLY A 144 -0.04 4.96 -4.73
C GLY A 144 -0.50 3.96 -3.67
N ILE A 145 0.44 3.55 -2.82
CA ILE A 145 0.17 2.74 -1.62
C ILE A 145 0.59 3.52 -0.37
N LEU A 146 -0.33 3.65 0.57
CA LEU A 146 -0.05 4.12 1.92
C LEU A 146 -0.23 2.96 2.91
N VAL A 147 0.84 2.64 3.64
CA VAL A 147 0.79 1.74 4.79
C VAL A 147 1.04 2.58 6.03
N ASP A 148 0.07 2.66 6.94
CA ASP A 148 0.20 3.47 8.15
C ASP A 148 -0.15 2.78 9.47
N VAL A 149 0.63 3.14 10.49
CA VAL A 149 0.42 2.76 11.89
C VAL A 149 0.06 4.00 12.68
N THR A 150 -1.15 3.98 13.26
CA THR A 150 -1.70 5.09 14.04
C THR A 150 -2.05 4.67 15.47
N LYS A 151 -1.96 3.38 15.80
CA LYS A 151 -2.20 2.84 17.14
C LYS A 151 -0.89 2.41 17.79
N ASP A 152 -0.83 2.53 19.12
CA ASP A 152 0.29 2.06 19.95
C ASP A 152 0.26 0.53 20.12
N GLU A 153 0.23 -0.18 19.00
CA GLU A 153 0.16 -1.65 18.90
C GLU A 153 1.25 -2.16 17.94
N THR A 154 1.52 -3.46 17.97
CA THR A 154 2.40 -4.10 16.98
C THR A 154 1.61 -4.63 15.79
N PHE A 155 2.07 -4.23 14.61
CA PHE A 155 1.62 -4.70 13.30
C PHE A 155 2.80 -5.42 12.63
N THR A 156 2.52 -6.43 11.81
CA THR A 156 3.58 -7.28 11.25
C THR A 156 3.22 -7.83 9.88
N ASP A 157 4.24 -8.20 9.11
CA ASP A 157 4.12 -9.01 7.90
C ASP A 157 3.28 -8.33 6.81
N ILE A 158 3.82 -7.25 6.26
CA ILE A 158 3.28 -6.58 5.07
C ILE A 158 4.20 -6.89 3.89
N LEU A 159 3.68 -7.61 2.90
CA LEU A 159 4.38 -7.97 1.68
C LEU A 159 3.76 -7.24 0.48
N ILE A 160 4.57 -6.46 -0.22
CA ILE A 160 4.24 -5.87 -1.53
C ILE A 160 5.19 -6.51 -2.55
N LYS A 161 4.65 -7.22 -3.54
CA LYS A 161 5.46 -8.06 -4.43
C LYS A 161 4.93 -8.09 -5.85
N ASP A 162 5.80 -7.96 -6.85
CA ASP A 162 5.39 -7.96 -8.26
C ASP A 162 4.32 -6.88 -8.55
N VAL A 163 4.46 -5.71 -7.94
CA VAL A 163 3.55 -4.55 -8.09
C VAL A 163 4.20 -3.49 -8.97
N VAL A 164 3.39 -2.75 -9.72
CA VAL A 164 3.83 -1.55 -10.47
C VAL A 164 3.10 -0.35 -9.89
N VAL A 165 3.81 0.70 -9.49
CA VAL A 165 3.23 1.97 -9.02
C VAL A 165 3.72 3.09 -9.90
N HIS A 166 2.82 3.81 -10.56
CA HIS A 166 3.24 4.86 -11.47
C HIS A 166 2.26 6.01 -11.62
N ASP A 167 2.78 7.15 -12.08
CA ASP A 167 2.01 8.33 -12.39
C ASP A 167 1.16 8.78 -11.20
N VAL A 168 1.81 8.97 -10.04
CA VAL A 168 1.13 9.43 -8.81
C VAL A 168 1.38 10.92 -8.63
N TYR A 169 0.33 11.72 -8.75
CA TYR A 169 0.42 13.18 -8.69
C TYR A 169 -0.68 13.79 -7.83
N TYR A 170 -0.30 14.67 -6.90
CA TYR A 170 -1.27 15.41 -6.10
C TYR A 170 -1.94 16.53 -6.92
N HIS A 171 -1.14 17.35 -7.61
CA HIS A 171 -1.63 18.50 -8.36
C HIS A 171 -1.98 18.17 -9.82
N VAL A 172 -2.85 19.01 -10.38
CA VAL A 172 -3.25 18.99 -11.80
C VAL A 172 -2.03 19.07 -12.73
N PRO A 173 -2.05 18.40 -13.89
CA PRO A 173 -0.97 18.51 -14.88
C PRO A 173 -0.64 19.98 -15.21
N GLY A 174 0.65 20.28 -15.30
CA GLY A 174 1.14 21.64 -15.58
C GLY A 174 1.25 22.55 -14.35
N TYR A 175 0.83 22.12 -13.15
CA TYR A 175 1.16 22.83 -11.92
C TYR A 175 2.68 22.98 -11.79
N LYS A 176 3.14 24.21 -11.55
CA LYS A 176 4.57 24.55 -11.45
C LYS A 176 4.92 24.90 -10.02
N ARG A 177 5.99 24.30 -9.51
CA ARG A 177 6.55 24.67 -8.20
C ARG A 177 7.42 25.90 -8.31
N THR A 178 7.47 26.66 -7.22
CA THR A 178 8.38 27.81 -7.11
C THR A 178 9.81 27.33 -6.92
N ALA A 179 10.79 28.15 -7.32
CA ALA A 179 12.20 27.85 -7.09
C ALA A 179 12.52 27.67 -5.59
N ALA A 180 11.85 28.43 -4.72
CA ALA A 180 11.97 28.28 -3.27
C ALA A 180 11.51 26.90 -2.78
N GLU A 181 10.40 26.38 -3.33
CA GLU A 181 9.90 25.04 -2.96
C GLU A 181 10.84 23.93 -3.45
N THR A 182 11.31 24.00 -4.69
CA THR A 182 12.24 23.01 -5.25
C THR A 182 13.62 23.07 -4.58
N ALA A 183 14.00 24.22 -4.02
CA ALA A 183 15.22 24.39 -3.22
C ALA A 183 15.06 24.01 -1.74
N SER A 184 13.83 23.74 -1.26
CA SER A 184 13.57 23.32 0.12
C SER A 184 14.28 21.99 0.45
N ALA A 185 14.40 21.64 1.73
CA ALA A 185 15.14 20.45 2.16
C ALA A 185 14.39 19.12 1.98
N ASN A 186 13.05 19.13 1.98
CA ASN A 186 12.23 17.91 1.90
C ASN A 186 10.86 18.13 1.23
N GLY A 187 10.67 19.24 0.50
CA GLY A 187 9.35 19.68 0.05
C GLY A 187 8.47 20.13 1.20
N THR A 188 7.82 21.30 1.08
CA THR A 188 6.87 21.83 2.06
C THR A 188 5.42 21.73 1.60
N GLN A 189 5.21 21.48 0.31
CA GLN A 189 3.89 21.37 -0.31
C GLN A 189 3.40 19.91 -0.40
N SER A 190 2.21 19.72 -0.96
CA SER A 190 1.65 18.39 -1.23
C SER A 190 2.23 17.78 -2.51
N TYR A 191 2.52 16.48 -2.44
CA TYR A 191 3.14 15.72 -3.52
C TYR A 191 2.45 14.37 -3.73
N GLY A 192 2.66 13.80 -4.92
CA GLY A 192 2.45 12.38 -5.17
C GLY A 192 3.69 11.54 -4.83
N TRP A 193 3.47 10.44 -4.12
CA TRP A 193 4.47 9.49 -3.65
C TRP A 193 4.15 8.10 -4.19
N GLY A 194 5.16 7.26 -4.42
CA GLY A 194 4.91 5.89 -4.87
C GLY A 194 4.31 5.02 -3.76
N ILE A 195 5.18 4.50 -2.89
CA ILE A 195 4.81 3.68 -1.73
C ILE A 195 5.33 4.35 -0.48
N ARG A 196 4.48 4.50 0.53
CA ARG A 196 4.87 5.11 1.80
C ARG A 196 4.46 4.23 2.98
N PHE A 197 5.46 3.86 3.79
CA PHE A 197 5.27 3.26 5.11
C PHE A 197 5.46 4.35 6.16
N ILE A 198 4.44 4.59 6.98
CA ILE A 198 4.50 5.61 8.03
C ILE A 198 4.00 5.09 9.37
N ASN A 199 4.77 5.32 10.42
CA ASN A 199 4.34 5.06 11.78
C ASN A 199 4.29 6.40 12.53
N ASN A 200 3.06 6.88 12.75
CA ASN A 200 2.76 8.12 13.46
C ASN A 200 2.36 7.88 14.92
N SER A 201 2.31 6.62 15.35
CA SER A 201 2.03 6.28 16.74
C SER A 201 3.21 6.63 17.65
N LYS A 202 2.97 6.70 18.96
CA LYS A 202 4.03 7.00 19.94
C LYS A 202 4.86 5.77 20.25
N LYS A 203 4.24 4.59 20.30
CA LYS A 203 4.83 3.31 20.74
C LYS A 203 4.50 2.13 19.83
N GLY A 204 3.68 2.32 18.81
CA GLY A 204 3.36 1.26 17.87
C GLY A 204 4.57 0.86 17.05
N LEU A 205 4.50 -0.32 16.46
CA LEU A 205 5.56 -0.93 15.68
C LEU A 205 4.98 -1.54 14.41
N LEU A 206 5.67 -1.39 13.29
CA LEU A 206 5.47 -2.24 12.11
C LEU A 206 6.75 -3.02 11.85
N THR A 207 6.66 -4.36 11.86
CA THR A 207 7.80 -5.25 11.65
C THR A 207 7.56 -6.23 10.49
N GLY A 208 8.61 -6.79 9.90
CA GLY A 208 8.46 -7.76 8.80
C GLY A 208 7.88 -7.10 7.55
N ILE A 209 8.52 -6.03 7.08
CA ILE A 209 8.08 -5.30 5.89
C ILE A 209 8.89 -5.77 4.70
N LYS A 210 8.22 -6.16 3.62
CA LYS A 210 8.88 -6.62 2.39
C LYS A 210 8.33 -5.92 1.16
N VAL A 211 9.21 -5.31 0.38
CA VAL A 211 8.90 -4.75 -0.95
C VAL A 211 9.81 -5.44 -1.96
N LEU A 212 9.25 -6.33 -2.77
CA LEU A 212 10.02 -7.23 -3.63
C LEU A 212 9.58 -7.09 -5.09
N ARG A 213 10.52 -7.09 -6.04
CA ARG A 213 10.22 -7.09 -7.49
C ARG A 213 9.17 -6.06 -7.90
N THR A 214 9.26 -4.89 -7.30
CA THR A 214 8.27 -3.82 -7.48
C THR A 214 8.89 -2.71 -8.32
N GLU A 215 8.10 -2.19 -9.26
CA GLU A 215 8.50 -1.09 -10.12
C GLU A 215 7.77 0.19 -9.67
N ILE A 216 8.50 1.28 -9.48
CA ILE A 216 7.93 2.58 -9.05
C ILE A 216 8.49 3.68 -9.94
N PHE A 217 7.62 4.43 -10.63
CA PHE A 217 8.09 5.51 -11.49
C PHE A 217 7.11 6.67 -11.66
N ASN A 218 7.59 7.80 -12.19
CA ASN A 218 6.75 8.98 -12.46
C ASN A 218 5.95 9.44 -11.24
N VAL A 219 6.64 9.73 -10.13
CA VAL A 219 6.01 10.26 -8.91
C VAL A 219 6.63 11.61 -8.54
N SER A 220 5.82 12.52 -7.98
CA SER A 220 6.27 13.90 -7.76
C SER A 220 7.34 14.07 -6.68
N HIS A 221 7.41 13.14 -5.72
CA HIS A 221 8.40 13.17 -4.65
C HIS A 221 9.14 11.83 -4.56
N THR A 222 9.06 11.10 -3.44
CA THR A 222 9.85 9.88 -3.26
C THR A 222 9.15 8.66 -3.83
N GLY A 223 9.92 7.77 -4.46
CA GLY A 223 9.45 6.47 -4.95
C GLY A 223 9.00 5.57 -3.81
N LEU A 224 9.93 5.18 -2.93
CA LEU A 224 9.67 4.36 -1.74
C LEU A 224 10.14 5.06 -0.47
N LYS A 225 9.23 5.35 0.44
CA LYS A 225 9.49 6.13 1.66
C LYS A 225 9.11 5.37 2.91
N PHE A 226 10.02 5.31 3.88
CA PHE A 226 9.74 4.83 5.24
C PHE A 226 9.87 5.99 6.22
N THR A 227 8.94 6.14 7.15
CA THR A 227 8.93 7.24 8.12
C THR A 227 8.40 6.78 9.46
N ALA A 228 9.25 6.84 10.48
CA ALA A 228 8.83 6.66 11.87
C ALA A 228 9.74 7.42 12.82
N ASN A 229 9.25 7.64 14.04
CA ASN A 229 10.13 7.89 15.18
C ASN A 229 11.09 6.71 15.36
N ALA A 230 12.26 6.95 15.97
CA ALA A 230 13.35 5.96 16.01
C ALA A 230 12.86 4.55 16.42
N LYS A 231 13.10 3.57 15.54
CA LYS A 231 12.74 2.13 15.69
C LYS A 231 11.24 1.79 15.60
N GLY A 232 10.40 2.70 15.10
CA GLY A 232 8.98 2.40 14.84
C GLY A 232 8.73 1.50 13.62
N LEU A 233 9.76 1.27 12.79
CA LEU A 233 9.75 0.31 11.68
C LEU A 233 10.92 -0.67 11.83
N LYS A 234 10.68 -1.96 11.63
CA LYS A 234 11.68 -3.00 11.88
C LYS A 234 11.64 -4.13 10.85
N ASP A 235 12.78 -4.79 10.65
CA ASP A 235 12.93 -6.00 9.82
C ASP A 235 12.39 -5.74 8.40
N VAL A 236 13.08 -4.83 7.69
CA VAL A 236 12.68 -4.32 6.37
C VAL A 236 13.54 -4.95 5.29
N GLU A 237 12.91 -5.54 4.28
CA GLU A 237 13.56 -6.04 3.07
C GLU A 237 13.04 -5.28 1.85
N VAL A 238 13.96 -4.69 1.08
CA VAL A 238 13.64 -4.10 -0.23
C VAL A 238 14.56 -4.74 -1.25
N ALA A 239 14.01 -5.52 -2.17
CA ALA A 239 14.81 -6.30 -3.09
C ALA A 239 14.25 -6.34 -4.51
N GLU A 240 15.17 -6.39 -5.48
CA GLU A 240 14.85 -6.56 -6.91
C GLU A 240 13.87 -5.50 -7.44
N CYS A 241 13.84 -4.32 -6.82
CA CYS A 241 12.94 -3.24 -7.21
C CYS A 241 13.60 -2.33 -8.24
N LYS A 242 12.78 -1.70 -9.08
CA LYS A 242 13.20 -0.68 -10.03
C LYS A 242 12.47 0.63 -9.73
N ILE A 243 13.19 1.65 -9.32
CA ILE A 243 12.62 2.93 -8.91
C ILE A 243 13.23 4.04 -9.75
N TYR A 244 12.42 4.74 -10.56
CA TYR A 244 12.98 5.73 -11.48
C TYR A 244 12.09 6.91 -11.80
N LYS A 245 12.69 8.00 -12.29
CA LYS A 245 11.98 9.25 -12.63
C LYS A 245 11.14 9.77 -11.46
N THR A 246 11.72 9.72 -10.26
CA THR A 246 11.12 10.25 -9.04
C THR A 246 11.48 11.73 -8.92
N GLY A 247 10.51 12.60 -8.65
CA GLY A 247 10.77 14.04 -8.46
C GLY A 247 11.60 14.35 -7.22
N GLY A 248 11.55 13.45 -6.25
CA GLY A 248 12.39 13.41 -5.05
C GLY A 248 13.34 12.21 -5.05
N PRO A 249 13.78 11.76 -3.86
CA PRO A 249 14.62 10.57 -3.74
C PRO A 249 13.98 9.32 -4.33
N GLY A 250 14.79 8.37 -4.81
CA GLY A 250 14.27 7.06 -5.23
C GLY A 250 13.74 6.29 -4.02
N LEU A 251 14.63 6.04 -3.06
CA LEU A 251 14.31 5.35 -1.80
C LEU A 251 14.80 6.17 -0.61
N GLN A 252 13.96 6.37 0.40
CA GLN A 252 14.39 7.01 1.63
C GLN A 252 13.83 6.29 2.85
N MET A 253 14.69 6.08 3.86
CA MET A 253 14.30 5.47 5.12
C MET A 253 14.54 6.40 6.30
N SER A 254 13.51 6.57 7.14
CA SER A 254 13.61 7.20 8.46
C SER A 254 13.02 6.31 9.55
N GLY A 255 13.77 6.08 10.64
CA GLY A 255 13.29 5.34 11.80
C GLY A 255 13.22 3.81 11.62
N VAL A 256 13.96 3.27 10.65
CA VAL A 256 14.03 1.83 10.35
C VAL A 256 15.17 1.16 11.14
N SER A 257 14.90 -0.03 11.69
CA SER A 257 15.92 -0.91 12.28
C SER A 257 15.94 -2.27 11.60
N ASN A 258 17.14 -2.84 11.40
CA ASN A 258 17.35 -4.13 10.70
C ASN A 258 16.80 -4.09 9.26
N GLY A 259 17.50 -3.36 8.37
CA GLY A 259 17.14 -3.26 6.96
C GLY A 259 18.10 -4.04 6.08
N HIS A 260 17.59 -4.77 5.09
CA HIS A 260 18.38 -5.34 4.00
C HIS A 260 17.84 -4.84 2.65
N ILE A 261 18.63 -4.02 1.95
CA ILE A 261 18.22 -3.33 0.73
C ILE A 261 19.17 -3.75 -0.38
N HIS A 262 18.76 -4.68 -1.24
CA HIS A 262 19.70 -5.31 -2.17
C HIS A 262 19.12 -5.48 -3.58
N HIS A 263 19.99 -5.51 -4.59
CA HIS A 263 19.60 -5.80 -5.98
C HIS A 263 18.54 -4.84 -6.54
N ASN A 264 18.49 -3.60 -6.05
CA ASN A 264 17.57 -2.58 -6.54
C ASN A 264 18.26 -1.71 -7.61
N SER A 265 17.50 -1.30 -8.61
CA SER A 265 17.92 -0.29 -9.59
C SER A 265 17.20 1.02 -9.29
N ILE A 266 17.97 2.08 -8.99
CA ILE A 266 17.43 3.41 -8.75
C ILE A 266 18.04 4.38 -9.77
N ASP A 267 17.20 5.09 -10.50
CA ASP A 267 17.65 5.88 -11.65
C ASP A 267 16.83 7.17 -11.84
N HIS A 268 17.44 8.25 -12.32
CA HIS A 268 16.77 9.55 -12.52
C HIS A 268 15.98 10.07 -11.29
N SER A 269 16.54 9.95 -10.08
CA SER A 269 15.98 10.62 -8.88
C SER A 269 16.18 12.14 -8.95
N GLY A 270 15.29 12.89 -8.31
CA GLY A 270 15.28 14.35 -8.44
C GLY A 270 14.85 14.84 -9.84
N SER A 271 14.12 14.01 -10.60
CA SER A 271 13.72 14.31 -11.97
C SER A 271 12.92 15.61 -12.07
N VAL A 272 13.27 16.43 -13.05
CA VAL A 272 12.55 17.67 -13.42
C VAL A 272 11.69 17.49 -14.67
N ALA A 273 11.49 16.25 -15.14
CA ALA A 273 10.75 15.95 -16.37
C ALA A 273 9.26 16.33 -16.30
N ASP A 274 8.70 16.40 -15.10
CA ASP A 274 7.34 16.90 -14.85
C ASP A 274 7.40 18.10 -13.90
N SER A 275 6.67 19.18 -14.22
CA SER A 275 6.71 20.43 -13.44
C SER A 275 6.14 20.33 -12.03
N ARG A 276 5.39 19.25 -11.75
CA ARG A 276 4.85 18.93 -10.41
C ARG A 276 5.89 18.31 -9.50
N ASN A 277 7.03 17.90 -10.05
CA ASN A 277 8.08 17.25 -9.29
C ASN A 277 8.76 18.22 -8.33
N TRP A 278 9.27 17.68 -7.24
CA TRP A 278 10.12 18.43 -6.32
C TRP A 278 11.45 18.87 -7.00
N GLY A 279 11.96 18.08 -7.94
CA GLY A 279 13.15 18.40 -8.72
C GLY A 279 14.46 18.27 -7.94
N ARG A 280 14.45 17.57 -6.80
CA ARG A 280 15.60 17.40 -5.92
C ARG A 280 15.56 16.04 -5.25
N GLY A 281 16.56 15.20 -5.42
CA GLY A 281 16.55 13.88 -4.79
C GLY A 281 17.86 13.13 -4.93
N SER A 282 18.24 12.43 -3.87
CA SER A 282 19.31 11.41 -3.91
C SER A 282 18.76 10.09 -4.45
N GLY A 283 19.61 9.20 -4.95
CA GLY A 283 19.17 7.84 -5.29
C GLY A 283 18.56 7.15 -4.06
N MET A 284 19.36 6.98 -3.01
CA MET A 284 18.91 6.41 -1.75
C MET A 284 19.65 6.99 -0.54
N TRP A 285 18.96 7.12 0.60
CA TRP A 285 19.60 7.48 1.88
C TRP A 285 18.76 7.07 3.10
N THR A 286 19.43 7.00 4.25
CA THR A 286 18.86 6.64 5.56
C THR A 286 18.99 7.80 6.55
N TRP A 287 18.05 7.91 7.50
CA TRP A 287 18.07 8.91 8.57
C TRP A 287 17.53 8.32 9.87
N SER A 288 18.29 8.43 10.96
CA SER A 288 17.89 7.83 12.25
C SER A 288 17.55 6.34 12.13
N CYS A 289 18.33 5.62 11.32
CA CYS A 289 18.23 4.17 11.13
C CYS A 289 19.35 3.44 11.87
N SER A 290 19.19 2.14 12.11
CA SER A 290 20.22 1.27 12.70
C SER A 290 20.26 -0.10 12.04
N ASN A 291 21.45 -0.69 11.86
CA ASN A 291 21.66 -2.00 11.24
C ASN A 291 21.05 -2.09 9.83
N ILE A 292 21.49 -1.21 8.94
CA ILE A 292 21.06 -1.21 7.54
C ILE A 292 22.19 -1.77 6.70
N LEU A 293 21.92 -2.85 5.97
CA LEU A 293 22.78 -3.41 4.93
C LEU A 293 22.22 -3.01 3.56
N ILE A 294 23.07 -2.39 2.75
CA ILE A 294 22.79 -1.94 1.38
C ILE A 294 23.78 -2.64 0.44
#